data_AF-Q4TGV8-F1
#
_entry.id   AF-Q4TGV8-F1
#
_cell.length_a   1.000
_cell.length_b   1.000
_cell.length_c   1.000
_cell.angle_alpha   90.00
_cell.angle_beta   90.00
_cell.angle_gamma   90.00
#
_symmetry.space_group_name_H-M   'P 1'
#
loop_
_entity.id
_entity.type
_entity.pdbx_description
1 polymer ?
#
loop_
_entity_poly.entity_id
_entity_poly.type
_entity_poly.pdbx_seq_one_letter_code
_entity_poly.pdbx_strand_id
1 'polypeptide(L)'
;HHPIGVLFDLHASNTVLPWNITVHFKNFPDRDLLHCPSSSVVEAHFMSCIKEADALKHKSQVINDMQKKDHKQLWMGLQNDKFDQFWAMNRKLMEYSTEEGGFRYIPFRIYQVSQKRDFLLPFAHRPVDVDR
;
A
#
# COMPACT_ATOMS: atom_id res chain seq x y z
N HIS A 1 1.37 -5.69 -9.01
CA HIS A 1 1.11 -4.36 -8.42
C HIS A 1 1.69 -4.22 -7.00
N HIS A 2 2.37 -5.23 -6.45
CA HIS A 2 3.02 -5.15 -5.15
C HIS A 2 4.17 -4.11 -5.12
N PRO A 3 4.47 -3.49 -3.96
CA PRO A 3 5.62 -2.61 -3.80
C PRO A 3 6.94 -3.32 -4.12
N ILE A 4 7.91 -2.56 -4.64
CA ILE A 4 9.23 -3.08 -5.05
C ILE A 4 9.94 -3.79 -3.89
N GLY A 5 9.98 -3.16 -2.70
CA GLY A 5 10.63 -3.75 -1.52
C GLY A 5 10.00 -5.08 -1.08
N VAL A 6 8.67 -5.18 -1.12
CA VAL A 6 7.95 -6.42 -0.79
C VAL A 6 8.33 -7.55 -1.75
N LEU A 7 8.40 -7.28 -3.06
CA LEU A 7 8.79 -8.28 -4.05
C LEU A 7 10.24 -8.74 -3.86
N PHE A 8 11.15 -7.82 -3.56
CA PHE A 8 12.54 -8.15 -3.27
C PHE A 8 12.65 -9.01 -2.01
N ASP A 9 12.03 -8.58 -0.91
CA ASP A 9 12.07 -9.31 0.36
C ASP A 9 11.53 -10.74 0.23
N LEU A 10 10.45 -10.89 -0.54
CA LEU A 10 9.75 -12.16 -0.71
C LEU A 10 10.49 -13.16 -1.63
N HIS A 11 11.18 -12.67 -2.67
CA HIS A 11 11.71 -13.54 -3.74
C HIS A 11 13.23 -13.52 -3.89
N ALA A 12 13.91 -12.50 -3.38
CA ALA A 12 15.32 -12.24 -3.68
C ALA A 12 16.18 -11.80 -2.48
N SER A 13 15.60 -11.64 -1.29
CA SER A 13 16.34 -11.21 -0.07
C SER A 13 17.54 -12.09 0.28
N ASN A 14 17.45 -13.40 0.00
CA ASN A 14 18.53 -14.37 0.26
C ASN A 14 19.50 -14.52 -0.94
N THR A 15 19.42 -13.66 -1.93
CA THR A 15 20.29 -13.69 -3.13
C THR A 15 21.37 -12.63 -3.06
N VAL A 16 22.45 -12.82 -3.82
CA VAL A 16 23.54 -11.84 -3.91
C VAL A 16 23.06 -10.63 -4.70
N LEU A 17 23.32 -9.43 -4.17
CA LEU A 17 23.03 -8.18 -4.87
C LEU A 17 23.95 -7.98 -6.10
N PRO A 18 23.48 -7.31 -7.16
CA PRO A 18 22.18 -6.65 -7.29
C PRO A 18 21.01 -7.61 -7.54
N TRP A 19 19.77 -7.14 -7.36
CA TRP A 19 18.58 -7.93 -7.70
C TRP A 19 18.51 -8.18 -9.22
N ASN A 20 18.62 -9.45 -9.61
CA ASN A 20 18.58 -9.87 -11.02
C ASN A 20 17.13 -9.93 -11.54
N ILE A 21 16.76 -8.98 -12.42
CA ILE A 21 15.44 -8.90 -13.07
C ILE A 21 15.60 -9.17 -14.57
N THR A 22 14.80 -10.09 -15.12
CA THR A 22 14.74 -10.37 -16.56
C THR A 22 13.59 -9.60 -17.21
N VAL A 23 13.86 -8.89 -18.31
CA VAL A 23 12.85 -8.09 -19.03
C VAL A 23 12.31 -8.88 -20.22
N HIS A 24 10.99 -8.96 -20.36
CA HIS A 24 10.30 -9.65 -21.44
C HIS A 24 9.44 -8.68 -22.26
N PHE A 25 9.41 -8.87 -23.59
CA PHE A 25 8.61 -8.06 -24.53
C PHE A 25 7.54 -8.87 -25.30
N LYS A 26 7.51 -10.19 -25.11
CA LYS A 26 6.61 -11.13 -25.80
C LYS A 26 6.08 -12.15 -24.79
N ASN A 27 4.99 -12.83 -25.15
CA ASN A 27 4.35 -13.88 -24.34
C ASN A 27 3.98 -13.38 -22.94
N PHE A 28 3.20 -12.30 -22.85
CA PHE A 28 2.76 -11.75 -21.57
C PHE A 28 1.93 -12.80 -20.79
N PRO A 29 2.24 -13.04 -19.51
CA PRO A 29 1.54 -14.05 -18.72
C PRO A 29 0.22 -13.49 -18.15
N ASP A 30 -0.83 -13.44 -18.97
CA ASP A 30 -2.14 -12.88 -18.64
C ASP A 30 -2.83 -13.50 -17.40
N ARG A 31 -2.43 -14.72 -17.01
CA ARG A 31 -2.98 -15.41 -15.84
C ARG A 31 -2.33 -15.00 -14.53
N ASP A 32 -1.09 -14.52 -14.58
CA ASP A 32 -0.25 -14.29 -13.41
C ASP A 32 -0.04 -12.79 -13.15
N LEU A 33 -0.07 -11.96 -14.21
CA LEU A 33 0.18 -10.52 -14.12
C LEU A 33 -0.99 -9.69 -14.62
N LEU A 34 -1.27 -8.62 -13.90
CA LEU A 34 -2.19 -7.57 -14.34
C LEU A 34 -1.50 -6.67 -15.36
N HIS A 35 -2.21 -6.34 -16.44
CA HIS A 35 -1.77 -5.31 -17.40
C HIS A 35 -1.63 -3.95 -16.73
N CYS A 36 -0.62 -3.19 -17.13
CA CYS A 36 -0.35 -1.83 -16.65
C CYS A 36 -0.15 -0.88 -17.86
N PRO A 37 -1.22 -0.49 -18.56
CA PRO A 37 -1.13 0.25 -19.83
C PRO A 37 -0.70 1.72 -19.66
N SER A 38 -0.84 2.29 -18.47
CA SER A 38 -0.55 3.71 -18.21
C SER A 38 -0.24 3.97 -16.74
N SER A 39 0.42 5.11 -16.46
CA SER A 39 0.65 5.60 -15.10
C SER A 39 -0.64 5.87 -14.33
N SER A 40 -1.74 6.22 -15.01
CA SER A 40 -3.04 6.44 -14.39
C SER A 40 -3.61 5.18 -13.74
N VAL A 41 -3.30 3.99 -14.25
CA VAL A 41 -3.71 2.72 -13.61
C VAL A 41 -2.94 2.51 -12.30
N VAL A 42 -1.67 2.91 -12.25
CA VAL A 42 -0.86 2.88 -11.02
C VAL A 42 -1.40 3.87 -9.98
N GLU A 43 -1.72 5.09 -10.40
CA GLU A 43 -2.35 6.11 -9.54
C GLU A 43 -3.69 5.59 -8.97
N ALA A 44 -4.55 5.03 -9.82
CA ALA A 44 -5.82 4.47 -9.40
C ALA A 44 -5.65 3.34 -8.38
N HIS A 45 -4.71 2.43 -8.61
CA HIS A 45 -4.41 1.34 -7.69
C HIS A 45 -3.86 1.86 -6.35
N PHE A 46 -2.92 2.81 -6.39
CA PHE A 46 -2.38 3.46 -5.19
C PHE A 46 -3.48 4.12 -4.36
N MET A 47 -4.37 4.91 -4.99
CA MET A 47 -5.48 5.55 -4.31
C MET A 47 -6.50 4.55 -3.76
N SER A 48 -6.71 3.42 -4.45
CA SER A 48 -7.56 2.33 -3.94
C SER A 48 -7.00 1.75 -2.64
N CYS A 49 -5.69 1.49 -2.59
CA CYS A 49 -5.02 0.99 -1.38
C CYS A 49 -5.08 1.98 -0.21
N ILE A 50 -4.92 3.28 -0.47
CA ILE A 50 -5.07 4.32 0.57
C ILE A 50 -6.50 4.35 1.11
N LYS A 51 -7.50 4.31 0.24
CA LYS A 51 -8.92 4.30 0.65
C LYS A 51 -9.28 3.06 1.46
N GLU A 52 -8.78 1.89 1.07
CA GLU A 52 -8.96 0.64 1.83
C GLU A 52 -8.31 0.75 3.22
N ALA A 53 -7.09 1.28 3.31
CA ALA A 53 -6.42 1.49 4.59
C ALA A 53 -7.17 2.50 5.47
N ASP A 54 -7.71 3.58 4.91
CA ASP A 54 -8.50 4.56 5.66
C ASP A 54 -9.88 4.02 6.08
N ALA A 55 -10.48 3.12 5.29
CA ALA A 55 -11.69 2.40 5.68
C ALA A 55 -11.48 1.60 6.96
N LEU A 56 -10.31 0.96 7.09
CA LEU A 56 -9.91 0.22 8.30
C LEU A 56 -9.61 1.16 9.48
N LYS A 57 -8.84 2.23 9.25
CA LYS A 57 -8.41 3.14 10.31
C LYS A 57 -9.53 4.05 10.83
N HIS A 58 -10.27 4.67 9.91
CA HIS A 58 -11.17 5.80 10.19
C HIS A 58 -12.55 5.68 9.52
N LYS A 59 -12.96 4.49 9.07
CA LYS A 59 -14.21 4.30 8.31
C LYS A 59 -14.29 5.20 7.06
N SER A 60 -13.14 5.45 6.43
CA SER A 60 -12.99 6.30 5.24
C SER A 60 -13.26 7.80 5.48
N GLN A 61 -13.40 8.26 6.72
CA GLN A 61 -13.73 9.66 7.01
C GLN A 61 -12.63 10.60 6.54
N VAL A 62 -11.39 10.35 6.95
CA VAL A 62 -10.26 11.26 6.68
C VAL A 62 -9.99 11.39 5.18
N ILE A 63 -9.98 10.27 4.43
CA ILE A 63 -9.72 10.32 2.98
C ILE A 63 -10.87 10.99 2.20
N ASN A 64 -12.11 10.88 2.68
CA ASN A 64 -13.28 11.49 2.04
C ASN A 64 -13.38 12.99 2.32
N ASP A 65 -12.88 13.45 3.47
CA ASP A 65 -12.81 14.88 3.82
C ASP A 65 -11.68 15.62 3.07
N MET A 66 -10.71 14.88 2.51
CA MET A 66 -9.66 15.44 1.67
C MET A 66 -10.17 15.91 0.31
N GLN A 67 -9.63 17.03 -0.17
CA GLN A 67 -9.96 17.55 -1.50
C GLN A 67 -9.23 16.77 -2.60
N LYS A 68 -9.74 16.83 -3.84
CA LYS A 68 -9.09 16.20 -5.01
C LYS A 68 -7.63 16.64 -5.21
N LYS A 69 -7.29 17.88 -4.85
CA LYS A 69 -5.91 18.39 -4.89
C LYS A 69 -5.01 17.70 -3.87
N ASP A 70 -5.54 17.32 -2.71
CA ASP A 70 -4.81 16.65 -1.63
C ASP A 70 -4.51 15.19 -2.06
N HIS A 71 -5.48 14.51 -2.68
CA HIS A 71 -5.26 13.19 -3.30
C HIS A 71 -4.18 13.23 -4.38
N LYS A 72 -4.22 14.25 -5.25
CA LYS A 72 -3.19 14.45 -6.27
C LYS A 72 -1.82 14.74 -5.65
N GLN A 73 -1.77 15.46 -4.54
CA GLN A 73 -0.53 15.74 -3.84
C GLN A 73 0.10 14.47 -3.23
N LEU A 74 -0.70 13.55 -2.68
CA LEU A 74 -0.21 12.23 -2.25
C LEU A 74 0.44 11.47 -3.42
N TRP A 75 -0.26 11.38 -4.55
CA TRP A 75 0.25 10.70 -5.74
C TRP A 75 1.53 11.36 -6.28
N MET A 76 1.53 12.69 -6.45
CA MET A 76 2.69 13.42 -6.95
C MET A 76 3.88 13.34 -6.00
N GLY A 77 3.64 13.28 -4.68
CA GLY A 77 4.68 13.08 -3.68
C GLY A 77 5.36 11.72 -3.85
N LEU A 78 4.59 10.66 -4.09
CA LEU A 78 5.11 9.32 -4.37
C LEU A 78 5.84 9.26 -5.73
N GLN A 79 5.18 9.73 -6.80
CA GLN A 79 5.68 9.61 -8.17
C GLN A 79 7.01 10.35 -8.39
N ASN A 80 7.19 11.50 -7.74
CA ASN A 80 8.35 12.37 -7.94
C ASN A 80 9.40 12.26 -6.82
N ASP A 81 9.28 11.25 -5.94
CA ASP A 81 10.18 11.05 -4.80
C ASP A 81 10.30 12.32 -3.92
N LYS A 82 9.16 12.90 -3.56
CA LYS A 82 9.05 14.11 -2.73
C LYS A 82 8.47 13.75 -1.37
N PHE A 83 9.34 13.32 -0.46
CA PHE A 83 9.00 12.91 0.90
C PHE A 83 8.10 13.93 1.63
N ASP A 84 8.51 15.20 1.71
CA ASP A 84 7.75 16.23 2.42
C ASP A 84 6.39 16.51 1.77
N GLN A 85 6.33 16.46 0.44
CA GLN A 85 5.09 16.68 -0.30
C GLN A 85 4.07 15.57 0.00
N PHE A 86 4.52 14.31 0.04
CA PHE A 86 3.69 13.17 0.42
C PHE A 86 3.24 13.27 1.87
N TRP A 87 4.17 13.50 2.80
CA TRP A 87 3.87 13.54 4.24
C TRP A 87 3.02 14.73 4.65
N ALA A 88 3.07 15.83 3.92
CA ALA A 88 2.19 16.98 4.15
C ALA A 88 0.70 16.60 4.14
N MET A 89 0.30 15.63 3.30
CA MET A 89 -1.06 15.08 3.28
C MET A 89 -1.18 13.78 4.07
N ASN A 90 -0.20 12.88 4.00
CA ASN A 90 -0.27 11.57 4.65
C ASN A 90 -0.36 11.66 6.17
N ARG A 91 0.19 12.72 6.80
CA ARG A 91 0.08 12.93 8.25
C ARG A 91 -1.36 12.95 8.75
N LYS A 92 -2.30 13.53 7.97
CA LYS A 92 -3.74 13.54 8.31
C LYS A 92 -4.29 12.12 8.40
N LEU A 93 -3.85 11.22 7.50
CA LEU A 93 -4.22 9.81 7.52
C LEU A 93 -3.56 9.04 8.67
N MET A 94 -2.64 9.64 9.42
CA MET A 94 -1.97 9.01 10.54
C MET A 94 -2.40 9.58 11.90
N GLU A 95 -3.24 10.61 11.90
CA GLU A 95 -3.86 11.17 13.11
C GLU A 95 -5.02 10.29 13.56
N TYR A 96 -5.16 10.09 14.87
CA TYR A 96 -6.29 9.38 15.49
C TYR A 96 -6.74 10.15 16.75
N SER A 97 -7.98 9.93 17.19
CA SER A 97 -8.49 10.56 18.39
C SER A 97 -7.68 10.13 19.62
N THR A 98 -7.25 11.10 20.43
CA THR A 98 -6.57 10.83 21.71
C THR A 98 -7.42 10.01 22.67
N GLU A 99 -8.74 10.06 22.52
CA GLU A 99 -9.68 9.27 23.34
C GLU A 99 -9.71 7.78 22.95
N GLU A 100 -9.42 7.47 21.68
CA GLU A 100 -9.46 6.10 21.15
C GLU A 100 -8.13 5.35 21.34
N GLY A 101 -7.05 6.04 21.72
CA GLY A 101 -5.74 5.42 21.98
C GLY A 101 -5.02 4.86 20.75
N GLY A 102 -5.64 4.87 19.56
CA GLY A 102 -5.06 4.37 18.32
C GLY A 102 -6.06 4.32 17.15
N PHE A 103 -5.65 3.74 16.02
CA PHE A 103 -6.57 3.45 14.92
C PHE A 103 -7.56 2.35 15.27
N ARG A 104 -8.74 2.38 14.63
CA ARG A 104 -9.77 1.35 14.81
C ARG A 104 -9.28 -0.06 14.43
N TYR A 105 -8.57 -0.18 13.30
CA TYR A 105 -7.92 -1.39 12.84
C TYR A 105 -6.57 -1.03 12.20
N ILE A 106 -5.59 -1.92 12.33
CA ILE A 106 -4.30 -1.75 11.67
C ILE A 106 -4.37 -2.29 10.24
N PRO A 107 -4.07 -1.49 9.20
CA PRO A 107 -4.00 -1.99 7.83
C PRO A 107 -2.67 -2.71 7.60
N PHE A 108 -2.69 -4.05 7.56
CA PHE A 108 -1.52 -4.84 7.23
C PHE A 108 -1.87 -5.99 6.28
N ARG A 109 -0.85 -6.50 5.58
CA ARG A 109 -0.93 -7.68 4.72
C ARG A 109 0.28 -8.56 5.03
N ILE A 110 0.03 -9.84 5.26
CA ILE A 110 1.08 -10.84 5.47
C ILE A 110 1.29 -11.57 4.15
N TYR A 111 2.53 -11.58 3.66
CA TYR A 111 2.91 -12.30 2.46
C TYR A 111 3.75 -13.51 2.87
N GLN A 112 3.37 -14.69 2.38
CA GLN A 112 4.09 -15.92 2.64
C GLN A 112 4.22 -16.70 1.34
N VAL A 113 5.44 -17.05 0.97
CA VAL A 113 5.70 -17.93 -0.18
C VAL A 113 5.34 -19.36 0.23
N SER A 114 4.07 -19.75 0.05
CA SER A 114 3.65 -21.15 0.09
C SER A 114 3.42 -21.64 -1.34
N GLN A 115 3.70 -22.92 -1.63
CA GLN A 115 3.63 -23.49 -2.98
C GLN A 115 2.22 -23.46 -3.65
N LYS A 116 1.19 -22.91 -2.99
CA LYS A 116 -0.14 -22.69 -3.57
C LYS A 116 -0.72 -21.34 -3.14
N ARG A 117 -0.65 -20.39 -4.07
CA ARG A 117 -1.30 -19.06 -4.10
C ARG A 117 -1.00 -18.16 -2.90
N ASP A 118 -0.61 -16.93 -3.20
CA ASP A 118 -0.49 -15.86 -2.20
C ASP A 118 -1.83 -15.70 -1.49
N PHE A 119 -1.93 -16.17 -0.26
CA PHE A 119 -3.11 -15.92 0.58
C PHE A 119 -3.07 -14.46 1.02
N LEU A 120 -3.76 -13.60 0.28
CA LEU A 120 -4.13 -12.28 0.74
C LEU A 120 -5.32 -12.43 1.68
N LEU A 121 -5.04 -12.60 2.97
CA LEU A 121 -6.06 -12.40 3.99
C LEU A 121 -5.89 -10.96 4.52
N PRO A 122 -6.81 -10.04 4.21
CA PRO A 122 -6.88 -8.77 4.91
C PRO A 122 -7.30 -9.07 6.35
N PHE A 123 -6.33 -9.28 7.22
CA PHE A 123 -6.58 -9.39 8.64
C PHE A 123 -6.77 -7.99 9.19
N ALA A 124 -7.98 -7.68 9.64
CA ALA A 124 -8.21 -6.52 10.50
C ALA A 124 -7.87 -6.94 11.93
N HIS A 125 -6.67 -6.61 12.40
CA HIS A 125 -6.35 -6.78 13.82
C HIS A 125 -6.77 -5.50 14.54
N ARG A 126 -7.65 -5.65 15.53
CA ARG A 126 -7.92 -4.59 16.51
C ARG A 126 -6.72 -4.57 17.46
N PRO A 127 -6.08 -3.42 17.71
CA PRO A 127 -5.08 -3.34 18.77
C PRO A 127 -5.69 -3.91 20.05
N VAL A 128 -4.99 -4.85 20.68
CA VAL A 128 -5.37 -5.30 22.02
C VAL A 128 -5.02 -4.14 22.95
N ASP A 129 -6.01 -3.61 23.66
CA ASP A 129 -5.73 -2.70 24.77
C ASP A 129 -4.80 -3.44 25.72
N VAL A 130 -3.56 -2.98 25.80
CA VAL A 130 -2.65 -3.38 26.86
C VAL A 130 -3.11 -2.59 28.07
N ASP A 131 -4.16 -3.08 28.73
CA ASP A 131 -4.65 -2.47 29.95
C ASP A 131 -3.53 -2.44 31.00
N ARG A 132 -3.14 -1.19 31.30
CA ARG A 132 -2.85 -0.58 32.62
C ARG A 132 -2.33 -1.45 33.76
#